data_AF-A0A9E5UCZ5-F1
#
_entry.id   AF-A0A9E5UCZ5-F1
#
_cell.length_a   1.000
_cell.length_b   1.000
_cell.length_c   1.000
_cell.angle_alpha   90.00
_cell.angle_beta   90.00
_cell.angle_gamma   90.00
#
_symmetry.space_group_name_H-M   'P 1'
#
loop_
_entity.id
_entity.type
_entity.pdbx_description
1 polymer ?
#
loop_
_entity_poly.entity_id
_entity_poly.type
_entity_poly.pdbx_seq_one_letter_code
_entity_poly.pdbx_strand_id
1 'polypeptide(L)' 'DREDYPTPPFTIDRQFYSQNVRYPEEIVQITTTGVIRGVAVARIEVFPIQYNPATRQLTAHSNIKFKI' A
#
# COMPACT_ATOMS: atom_id res chain seq x y z
N ASP A 1 -0.82 -11.92 25.47
CA ASP A 1 -1.37 -10.56 25.36
C ASP A 1 -0.83 -9.72 26.51
N ARG A 2 -0.10 -8.63 26.21
CA ARG A 2 0.31 -7.67 27.25
C ARG A 2 -0.78 -6.60 27.31
N GLU A 3 -1.53 -6.58 28.41
CA GLU A 3 -2.76 -5.78 28.57
C GLU A 3 -2.53 -4.29 28.94
N ASP A 4 -1.29 -3.81 29.05
CA ASP A 4 -0.99 -2.47 29.62
C ASP A 4 -0.70 -1.35 28.61
N TYR A 5 -1.08 -1.49 27.33
CA TYR A 5 -0.95 -0.39 26.36
C TYR A 5 -2.31 0.01 25.80
N PRO A 6 -2.75 1.27 25.96
CA PRO A 6 -4.00 1.73 25.37
C PRO A 6 -3.89 1.65 23.84
N THR A 7 -4.80 0.94 23.20
CA THR A 7 -4.94 0.95 21.75
C THR A 7 -5.25 2.38 21.30
N PRO A 8 -4.47 2.98 20.38
CA PRO A 8 -4.78 4.31 19.90
C PRO A 8 -6.17 4.33 19.24
N PRO A 9 -6.93 5.43 19.36
CA PRO A 9 -8.21 5.53 18.68
C PRO A 9 -7.99 5.52 17.17
N PHE A 10 -8.92 4.89 16.46
CA PHE A 10 -8.93 4.96 15.01
C PHE A 10 -9.19 6.41 14.54
N THR A 11 -8.38 6.88 13.60
CA THR A 11 -8.50 8.21 12.99
C THR A 11 -8.65 8.11 11.48
N ILE A 12 -9.53 8.92 10.89
CA ILE A 12 -9.75 9.00 9.44
C ILE A 12 -9.23 10.34 8.92
N ASP A 13 -8.36 10.30 7.92
CA ASP A 13 -8.05 11.47 7.10
C ASP A 13 -9.24 11.80 6.19
N ARG A 14 -10.10 12.73 6.63
CA ARG A 14 -11.29 13.11 5.88
C ARG A 14 -10.97 13.75 4.53
N GLN A 15 -9.82 14.43 4.41
CA GLN A 15 -9.43 15.08 3.17
C GLN A 15 -9.09 14.01 2.13
N PHE A 16 -8.23 13.06 2.48
CA PHE A 16 -7.89 11.94 1.60
C PHE A 16 -9.13 11.13 1.19
N TYR A 17 -9.99 10.78 2.15
CA TYR A 17 -11.19 9.98 1.87
C TYR A 17 -12.29 10.73 1.09
N SER A 18 -12.12 12.02 0.82
CA SER A 18 -12.99 12.78 -0.09
C SER A 18 -12.53 12.75 -1.55
N GLN A 19 -11.33 12.22 -1.83
CA GLN A 19 -10.71 12.25 -3.15
C GLN A 19 -11.21 11.11 -4.05
N ASN A 20 -11.43 11.41 -5.32
CA ASN A 20 -11.77 10.40 -6.33
C ASN A 20 -10.49 9.82 -6.95
N VAL A 21 -9.72 9.10 -6.13
CA VAL A 21 -8.44 8.49 -6.50
C VAL A 21 -8.44 7.00 -6.15
N ARG A 22 -7.70 6.19 -6.90
CA ARG A 22 -7.46 4.79 -6.51
C ARG A 22 -6.20 4.75 -5.64
N TYR A 23 -6.31 4.09 -4.50
CA TYR A 23 -5.20 3.91 -3.57
C TYR A 23 -4.88 2.43 -3.34
N PRO A 24 -3.61 2.01 -3.45
CA PRO A 24 -2.51 2.78 -4.06
C PRO A 24 -2.78 2.99 -5.55
N GLU A 25 -2.18 4.02 -6.14
CA GLU A 25 -2.37 4.34 -7.56
C GLU A 25 -1.72 3.27 -8.45
N GLU A 26 -0.47 2.93 -8.14
CA GLU A 26 0.28 1.86 -8.75
C GLU A 26 0.13 0.54 -7.98
N ILE A 27 -0.07 -0.57 -8.69
CA ILE A 27 -0.20 -1.90 -8.09
C ILE A 27 1.13 -2.66 -7.97
N VAL A 28 2.19 -2.15 -8.61
CA VAL A 28 3.56 -2.65 -8.47
C VAL A 28 4.48 -1.44 -8.32
N GLN A 29 5.27 -1.42 -7.25
CA GLN A 29 6.28 -0.39 -7.01
C GLN A 29 7.64 -1.04 -6.80
N ILE A 30 8.68 -0.52 -7.47
CA ILE A 30 10.06 -0.95 -7.30
C ILE A 30 10.82 0.17 -6.60
N THR A 31 11.24 -0.07 -5.36
CA THR A 31 12.01 0.87 -4.56
C THR A 31 13.41 0.32 -4.36
N THR A 32 14.44 0.99 -4.90
CA THR A 32 15.82 0.61 -4.63
C THR A 32 16.13 0.82 -3.14
N THR A 33 16.50 -0.26 -2.43
CA THR A 33 16.68 -0.23 -0.97
C THR A 33 18.14 -0.07 -0.53
N GLY A 34 19.08 -0.15 -1.46
CA GLY A 34 20.50 0.14 -1.22
C GLY A 34 21.41 -1.04 -1.50
N VAL A 35 22.50 -1.16 -0.74
CA VAL A 35 23.52 -2.21 -0.91
C VAL A 35 23.66 -3.02 0.37
N ILE A 36 23.51 -4.34 0.28
CA ILE A 36 23.75 -5.27 1.40
C ILE A 36 25.00 -6.09 1.07
N ARG A 37 26.07 -5.90 1.86
CA ARG A 37 27.36 -6.60 1.68
C ARG A 37 27.92 -6.51 0.26
N GLY A 38 27.84 -5.34 -0.37
CA GLY A 38 28.32 -5.09 -1.73
C GLY A 38 27.35 -5.49 -2.86
N VAL A 39 26.18 -6.07 -2.53
CA VAL A 39 25.16 -6.44 -3.51
C VAL A 39 24.05 -5.38 -3.52
N ALA A 40 23.71 -4.85 -4.69
CA ALA A 40 22.57 -3.94 -4.85
C ALA A 40 21.25 -4.70 -4.63
N VAL A 41 20.37 -4.15 -3.80
CA VAL A 41 19.07 -4.72 -3.46
C VAL A 41 17.98 -3.72 -3.80
N ALA A 42 16.88 -4.25 -4.34
CA ALA A 42 15.64 -3.51 -4.55
C ALA A 42 14.49 -4.25 -3.86
N ARG A 43 13.51 -3.49 -3.38
CA ARG A 43 12.25 -3.99 -2.85
C ARG A 43 11.17 -3.82 -3.91
N ILE A 44 10.47 -4.90 -4.18
CA ILE A 44 9.31 -4.91 -5.06
C ILE A 44 8.08 -5.06 -4.16
N GLU A 45 7.15 -4.12 -4.29
CA GLU A 45 5.92 -4.06 -3.53
C GLU A 45 4.76 -4.31 -4.50
N VAL A 46 3.94 -5.30 -4.22
CA VAL A 46 2.77 -5.66 -5.04
C VAL A 46 1.51 -5.44 -4.22
N PHE A 47 0.61 -4.61 -4.73
CA PHE A 47 -0.63 -4.20 -4.05
C PHE A 47 -1.84 -4.78 -4.79
N PRO A 48 -2.37 -5.95 -4.37
CA PRO A 48 -3.46 -6.61 -5.08
C PRO A 48 -4.82 -5.95 -4.87
N ILE A 49 -4.92 -5.05 -3.89
CA ILE A 49 -6.15 -4.35 -3.55
C ILE A 49 -5.96 -2.86 -3.82
N GLN A 50 -6.86 -2.29 -4.60
CA GLN A 50 -7.00 -0.85 -4.74
C GLN A 50 -8.38 -0.42 -4.25
N TYR A 51 -8.44 0.71 -3.56
CA TYR A 51 -9.68 1.30 -3.06
C TYR A 51 -9.84 2.72 -3.56
N ASN A 52 -11.04 3.07 -4.03
CA ASN A 52 -11.43 4.45 -4.31
C ASN A 52 -12.39 4.94 -3.21
N PRO A 53 -11.99 5.94 -2.40
CA PRO A 53 -12.80 6.36 -1.27
C PRO A 53 -14.03 7.18 -1.67
N ALA A 54 -13.96 7.98 -2.74
CA ALA A 54 -15.12 8.77 -3.21
C ALA A 54 -16.24 7.88 -3.76
N THR A 55 -15.89 6.83 -4.53
CA THR A 55 -16.88 5.92 -5.13
C THR A 55 -17.18 4.70 -4.26
N ARG A 56 -16.40 4.49 -3.20
CA ARG A 56 -16.45 3.31 -2.32
C ARG A 56 -16.26 1.99 -3.07
N GLN A 57 -15.48 2.02 -4.15
CA GLN A 57 -15.20 0.84 -4.97
C GLN A 57 -13.88 0.22 -4.56
N LEU A 58 -13.87 -1.11 -4.41
CA LEU A 58 -12.68 -1.91 -4.18
C LEU A 58 -12.42 -2.75 -5.44
N THR A 59 -11.18 -2.71 -5.92
CA THR A 59 -10.71 -3.53 -7.03
C THR A 59 -9.71 -4.54 -6.50
N ALA A 60 -9.97 -5.82 -6.74
CA ALA A 60 -9.08 -6.92 -6.37
C ALA A 60 -8.49 -7.55 -7.64
N HIS A 61 -7.16 -7.49 -7.75
CA HIS A 61 -6.42 -8.07 -8.88
C HIS A 61 -6.08 -9.52 -8.58
N SER A 62 -6.70 -10.46 -9.31
CA SER A 62 -6.50 -11.90 -9.12
C SER A 62 -5.25 -12.44 -9.82
N ASN A 63 -4.70 -11.71 -10.78
CA ASN A 63 -3.51 -12.08 -11.53
C ASN A 63 -2.70 -10.84 -11.88
N ILE A 64 -1.51 -10.70 -11.31
CA ILE A 64 -0.58 -9.59 -11.57
C ILE A 64 0.67 -10.18 -12.22
N LYS A 65 0.96 -9.75 -13.44
CA LYS A 65 2.20 -10.08 -14.17
C LYS A 65 2.94 -8.79 -14.46
N PHE A 66 4.21 -8.74 -14.10
CA PHE A 66 5.08 -7.61 -14.35
C PHE A 66 6.48 -8.09 -14.72
N LYS A 67 7.29 -7.19 -15.28
CA LYS A 67 8.67 -7.44 -15.67
C LYS A 67 9.55 -6.34 -15.07
N ILE A 68 10.75 -6.74 -14.66
CA ILE A 68 11.83 -5.89 -14.18
C ILE A 68 12.86 -5.76 -15.29
#